data_AF-A0A2P8DY44-F1
#
_entry.id   AF-A0A2P8DY44-F1
#
_cell.length_a   1.000
_cell.length_b   1.000
_cell.length_c   1.000
_cell.angle_alpha   90.00
_cell.angle_beta   90.00
_cell.angle_gamma   90.00
#
_symmetry.space_group_name_H-M   'P 1'
#
loop_
_entity.id
_entity.type
_entity.pdbx_description
1 polymer ?
#
loop_
_entity_poly.entity_id
_entity_poly.type
_entity_poly.pdbx_seq_one_letter_code
_entity_poly.pdbx_strand_id
1 'polypeptide(L)'
;MRWETPARHGTITDVTSEPAATQRLRDLALLRRVRDRIDREYAQPLDVEALARGVNVSAGHLSREFRRAFGESPYSYLMTRRIERAMALLRRGDLSVTEVCFEVGCSSLGTFSTRFTELVGVPPSVYRRQTDRAMAGIPPCVAKQVTKPIRNREVRVPEPGLA
;
A
#
# COMPACT_ATOMS: atom_id res chain seq x y z
N MET A 1 35.65 -66.18 -10.10
CA MET A 1 34.61 -66.02 -9.06
C MET A 1 34.26 -64.54 -8.97
N ARG A 2 32.97 -64.23 -9.03
CA ARG A 2 32.33 -62.93 -9.22
C ARG A 2 31.90 -62.36 -7.85
N TRP A 3 32.11 -61.06 -7.61
CA TRP A 3 31.30 -60.20 -6.73
C TRP A 3 31.75 -58.74 -7.04
N GLU A 4 31.01 -57.95 -7.80
CA GLU A 4 29.84 -57.13 -7.45
C GLU A 4 30.04 -56.16 -6.29
N THR A 5 30.03 -54.87 -6.64
CA THR A 5 29.95 -53.69 -5.76
C THR A 5 28.52 -53.54 -5.21
N PRO A 6 28.35 -52.86 -4.06
CA PRO A 6 27.25 -51.91 -3.94
C PRO A 6 27.81 -50.53 -3.50
N ALA A 7 27.58 -49.47 -4.27
CA ALA A 7 26.36 -48.66 -4.27
C ALA A 7 26.15 -47.86 -2.96
N ARG A 8 26.70 -46.65 -3.01
CA ARG A 8 26.26 -45.37 -2.42
C ARG A 8 24.87 -45.42 -1.77
N HIS A 9 24.77 -45.00 -0.52
CA HIS A 9 23.54 -44.45 0.06
C HIS A 9 23.81 -43.02 0.53
N GLY A 10 23.67 -42.07 -0.39
CA GLY A 10 23.48 -40.68 -0.04
C GLY A 10 22.02 -40.48 0.32
N THR A 11 21.72 -40.42 1.61
CA THR A 11 20.40 -39.95 2.08
C THR A 11 20.36 -38.44 1.96
N ILE A 12 19.79 -37.95 0.85
CA ILE A 12 19.31 -36.57 0.77
C ILE A 12 17.98 -36.53 1.54
N THR A 13 18.02 -36.01 2.77
CA THR A 13 16.83 -35.61 3.52
C THR A 13 16.40 -34.22 3.04
N ASP A 14 15.37 -34.12 2.18
CA ASP A 14 14.75 -32.83 1.82
C ASP A 14 13.21 -32.87 1.72
N VAL A 15 12.54 -33.77 2.45
CA VAL A 15 11.09 -34.02 2.24
C VAL A 15 10.15 -33.24 3.18
N THR A 16 10.66 -32.38 4.08
CA THR A 16 9.80 -31.66 5.06
C THR A 16 9.60 -30.16 4.81
N SER A 17 10.22 -29.58 3.77
CA SER A 17 10.21 -28.11 3.54
C SER A 17 9.12 -27.61 2.57
N GLU A 18 8.67 -28.46 1.65
CA GLU A 18 7.72 -28.10 0.57
C GLU A 18 6.32 -27.64 1.06
N PRO A 19 5.66 -28.31 2.03
CA PRO A 19 4.32 -27.88 2.47
C PRO A 19 4.36 -26.55 3.22
N ALA A 20 5.43 -26.29 3.98
CA ALA A 20 5.61 -25.05 4.73
C ALA A 20 5.91 -23.85 3.80
N ALA A 21 6.74 -24.06 2.77
CA ALA A 21 7.02 -23.03 1.76
C ALA A 21 5.74 -22.67 0.96
N THR A 22 4.96 -23.67 0.57
CA THR A 22 3.70 -23.49 -0.17
C THR A 22 2.66 -22.74 0.66
N GLN A 23 2.58 -23.01 1.98
CA GLN A 23 1.71 -22.25 2.87
C GLN A 23 2.14 -20.79 2.98
N ARG A 24 3.43 -20.52 3.18
CA ARG A 24 3.97 -19.16 3.26
C ARG A 24 3.68 -18.33 2.01
N LEU A 25 3.80 -18.93 0.82
CA LEU A 25 3.48 -18.26 -0.44
C LEU A 25 1.98 -17.91 -0.54
N ARG A 26 1.09 -18.81 -0.09
CA ARG A 26 -0.35 -18.55 -0.03
C ARG A 26 -0.67 -17.41 0.94
N ASP A 27 -0.02 -17.38 2.10
CA ASP A 27 -0.20 -16.31 3.09
C ASP A 27 0.26 -14.96 2.52
N LEU A 28 1.42 -14.90 1.87
CA LEU A 28 1.90 -13.69 1.21
C LEU A 28 0.98 -13.21 0.08
N ALA A 29 0.44 -14.14 -0.72
CA ALA A 29 -0.53 -13.80 -1.76
C ALA A 29 -1.82 -13.21 -1.16
N LEU A 30 -2.29 -13.76 -0.04
CA LEU A 30 -3.43 -13.25 0.72
C LEU A 30 -3.17 -11.84 1.24
N LEU A 31 -2.02 -11.62 1.90
CA LEU A 31 -1.64 -10.31 2.44
C LEU A 31 -1.48 -9.25 1.33
N ARG A 32 -0.97 -9.65 0.16
CA ARG A 32 -0.91 -8.78 -1.02
C ARG A 32 -2.30 -8.38 -1.51
N ARG A 33 -3.28 -9.30 -1.55
CA ARG A 33 -4.66 -8.96 -1.91
C ARG A 33 -5.29 -7.95 -0.94
N VAL A 34 -4.98 -8.06 0.36
CA VAL A 34 -5.42 -7.08 1.36
C VAL A 34 -4.84 -5.70 1.05
N ARG A 35 -3.53 -5.62 0.79
CA ARG A 35 -2.86 -4.37 0.42
C ARG A 35 -3.44 -3.75 -0.85
N ASP A 36 -3.61 -4.57 -1.89
CA ASP A 36 -4.19 -4.12 -3.17
C ASP A 36 -5.64 -3.63 -2.99
N ARG A 37 -6.39 -4.22 -2.06
CA ARG A 37 -7.73 -3.74 -1.70
C ARG A 37 -7.67 -2.38 -1.00
N ILE A 38 -6.78 -2.20 -0.03
CA ILE A 38 -6.56 -0.90 0.63
C ILE A 38 -6.24 0.18 -0.42
N ASP A 39 -5.35 -0.12 -1.35
CA ASP A 39 -4.92 0.83 -2.39
C ASP A 39 -6.04 1.27 -3.32
N ARG A 40 -6.99 0.36 -3.63
CA ARG A 40 -8.14 0.66 -4.49
C ARG A 40 -9.28 1.34 -3.72
N GLU A 41 -9.49 0.97 -2.46
CA GLU A 41 -10.69 1.30 -1.69
C GLU A 41 -10.40 2.24 -0.51
N TYR A 42 -9.24 2.90 -0.46
CA TYR A 42 -8.82 3.69 0.72
C TYR A 42 -9.86 4.72 1.18
N ALA A 43 -10.64 5.30 0.26
CA ALA A 43 -11.64 6.34 0.56
C ALA A 43 -12.95 5.78 1.14
N GLN A 44 -13.19 4.47 1.02
CA GLN A 44 -14.36 3.83 1.60
C GLN A 44 -14.25 3.77 3.14
N PRO A 45 -15.35 3.61 3.88
CA PRO A 45 -15.33 3.34 5.32
C PRO A 45 -14.75 1.95 5.60
N LEU A 46 -13.45 1.81 5.38
CA LEU A 46 -12.69 0.58 5.45
C LEU A 46 -12.04 0.48 6.83
N ASP A 47 -12.35 -0.58 7.55
CA ASP A 47 -11.69 -0.95 8.80
C ASP A 47 -10.97 -2.30 8.67
N VAL A 48 -10.16 -2.62 9.69
CA VAL A 48 -9.38 -3.86 9.71
C VAL A 48 -10.28 -5.09 9.70
N GLU A 49 -11.46 -5.00 10.29
CA GLU A 49 -12.46 -6.07 10.31
C GLU A 49 -13.01 -6.37 8.91
N ALA A 50 -13.35 -5.34 8.14
CA ALA A 50 -13.81 -5.46 6.75
C ALA A 50 -12.72 -6.05 5.84
N LEU A 51 -11.46 -5.70 6.08
CA LEU A 51 -10.32 -6.29 5.37
C LEU A 51 -10.16 -7.78 5.71
N ALA A 52 -10.24 -8.13 6.99
CA ALA A 52 -10.08 -9.50 7.47
C ALA A 52 -11.20 -10.42 7.00
N ARG A 53 -12.46 -9.95 7.02
CA ARG A 53 -13.60 -10.66 6.41
C ARG A 53 -13.39 -10.93 4.92
N GLY A 54 -12.79 -10.00 4.19
CA GLY A 54 -12.52 -10.16 2.75
C GLY A 54 -11.53 -11.27 2.41
N VAL A 55 -10.82 -11.82 3.40
CA VAL A 55 -9.84 -12.90 3.22
C VAL A 55 -10.03 -14.05 4.22
N ASN A 56 -11.18 -14.10 4.92
CA ASN A 56 -11.58 -15.18 5.83
C ASN A 56 -10.57 -15.46 6.97
N VAL A 57 -9.99 -14.41 7.56
CA VAL A 57 -9.14 -14.51 8.77
C VAL A 57 -9.65 -13.58 9.86
N SER A 58 -9.18 -13.74 11.10
CA SER A 58 -9.47 -12.79 12.17
C SER A 58 -8.65 -11.50 11.99
N ALA A 59 -9.20 -10.36 12.44
CA ALA A 59 -8.50 -9.07 12.36
C ALA A 59 -7.16 -9.05 13.12
N GLY A 60 -7.09 -9.76 14.25
CA GLY A 60 -5.86 -9.93 15.03
C GLY A 60 -4.79 -10.72 14.27
N HIS A 61 -5.18 -11.83 13.62
CA HIS A 61 -4.25 -12.60 12.78
C HIS A 61 -3.77 -11.79 11.59
N LEU A 62 -4.70 -11.14 10.86
CA LEU A 62 -4.37 -10.24 9.75
C LEU A 62 -3.39 -9.17 10.19
N SER A 63 -3.65 -8.48 11.29
CA SER A 63 -2.80 -7.38 11.77
C SER A 63 -1.37 -7.84 12.07
N ARG A 64 -1.21 -9.03 12.67
CA ARG A 64 0.11 -9.58 12.97
C ARG A 64 0.86 -9.99 11.72
N GLU A 65 0.23 -10.75 10.83
CA GLU A 65 0.90 -11.26 9.63
C GLU A 65 1.17 -10.15 8.61
N PHE A 66 0.26 -9.17 8.48
CA PHE A 66 0.48 -7.99 7.65
C PHE A 66 1.67 -7.17 8.16
N ARG A 67 1.79 -6.96 9.49
CA ARG A 67 2.96 -6.29 10.08
C ARG A 67 4.25 -7.07 9.86
N ARG A 68 4.22 -8.39 9.98
CA ARG A 68 5.38 -9.25 9.69
C ARG A 68 5.83 -9.14 8.24
N ALA A 69 4.89 -9.04 7.30
CA ALA A 69 5.18 -8.99 5.87
C ALA A 69 5.55 -7.59 5.35
N PHE A 70 4.94 -6.53 5.89
CA PHE A 70 5.05 -5.16 5.35
C PHE A 70 5.61 -4.12 6.33
N GLY A 71 5.92 -4.50 7.57
CA GLY A 71 6.53 -3.62 8.58
C GLY A 71 5.55 -2.76 9.36
N GLU A 72 4.28 -2.66 8.96
CA GLU A 72 3.26 -1.86 9.64
C GLU A 72 1.90 -2.56 9.72
N SER A 73 0.96 -2.05 10.52
CA SER A 73 -0.39 -2.64 10.59
C SER A 73 -1.24 -2.26 9.37
N PRO A 74 -2.30 -3.03 9.04
CA PRO A 74 -3.23 -2.67 7.97
C PRO A 74 -3.86 -1.29 8.17
N TYR A 75 -4.18 -0.92 9.42
CA TYR A 75 -4.71 0.40 9.74
C TYR A 75 -3.69 1.52 9.48
N SER A 76 -2.44 1.32 9.88
CA SER A 76 -1.35 2.27 9.63
C SER A 76 -1.17 2.48 8.12
N TYR A 77 -1.09 1.38 7.36
CA TYR A 77 -0.95 1.43 5.91
C TYR A 77 -2.12 2.18 5.25
N LEU A 78 -3.37 1.89 5.66
CA LEU A 78 -4.55 2.61 5.18
C LEU A 78 -4.46 4.11 5.49
N MET A 79 -4.05 4.51 6.70
CA MET A 79 -3.86 5.92 7.02
C MET A 79 -2.79 6.56 6.15
N THR A 80 -1.65 5.90 5.93
CA THR A 80 -0.60 6.40 5.03
C THR A 80 -1.15 6.68 3.65
N ARG A 81 -1.90 5.73 3.04
CA ARG A 81 -2.52 5.93 1.72
C ARG A 81 -3.52 7.10 1.70
N ARG A 82 -4.31 7.27 2.77
CA ARG A 82 -5.24 8.40 2.90
C ARG A 82 -4.51 9.73 3.01
N ILE A 83 -3.43 9.80 3.79
CA ILE A 83 -2.64 11.02 3.96
C ILE A 83 -1.92 11.40 2.66
N GLU A 84 -1.33 10.43 1.95
CA GLU A 84 -0.75 10.67 0.61
C GLU A 84 -1.77 11.30 -0.34
N ARG A 85 -3.00 10.78 -0.36
CA ARG A 85 -4.07 11.34 -1.17
C ARG A 85 -4.49 12.73 -0.69
N ALA A 86 -4.59 12.93 0.63
CA ALA A 86 -4.94 14.22 1.22
C ALA A 86 -3.92 15.30 0.84
N MET A 87 -2.62 15.00 0.86
CA MET A 87 -1.59 15.94 0.41
C MET A 87 -1.81 16.37 -1.05
N ALA A 88 -2.17 15.43 -1.93
CA ALA A 88 -2.46 15.75 -3.32
C ALA A 88 -3.70 16.66 -3.48
N LEU A 89 -4.75 16.44 -2.69
CA LEU A 89 -5.95 17.28 -2.68
C LEU A 89 -5.68 18.68 -2.09
N LEU A 90 -4.93 18.77 -0.99
CA LEU A 90 -4.55 20.04 -0.39
C LEU A 90 -3.66 20.88 -1.30
N ARG A 91 -2.74 20.25 -2.05
CA ARG A 91 -1.92 20.93 -3.07
C ARG A 91 -2.75 21.51 -4.22
N ARG A 92 -3.90 20.91 -4.54
CA ARG A 92 -4.80 21.44 -5.57
C ARG A 92 -5.56 22.68 -5.12
N GLY A 93 -5.82 22.80 -3.82
CA GLY A 93 -6.46 23.98 -3.22
C GLY A 93 -7.99 24.06 -3.40
N ASP A 94 -8.61 23.10 -4.10
CA ASP A 94 -10.05 23.09 -4.41
C ASP A 94 -10.95 22.78 -3.20
N LEU A 95 -10.41 22.14 -2.15
CA LEU A 95 -11.15 21.65 -0.98
C LEU A 95 -10.56 22.21 0.33
N SER A 96 -11.43 22.44 1.31
CA SER A 96 -11.04 22.71 2.70
C SER A 96 -10.42 21.48 3.37
N VAL A 97 -9.69 21.71 4.48
CA VAL A 97 -9.09 20.61 5.25
C VAL A 97 -10.14 19.60 5.72
N THR A 98 -11.32 20.09 6.15
CA THR A 98 -12.42 19.25 6.59
C THR A 98 -13.00 18.43 5.45
N GLU A 99 -13.23 19.03 4.28
CA GLU A 99 -13.69 18.29 3.09
C GLU A 99 -12.67 17.24 2.67
N VAL A 100 -11.37 17.57 2.65
CA VAL A 100 -10.31 16.61 2.32
C VAL A 100 -10.31 15.43 3.30
N CYS A 101 -10.49 15.68 4.61
CA CYS A 101 -10.56 14.61 5.62
C CYS A 101 -11.64 13.56 5.27
N PHE A 102 -12.85 14.02 4.96
CA PHE A 102 -13.95 13.12 4.62
C PHE A 102 -13.82 12.52 3.21
N GLU A 103 -13.28 13.27 2.24
CA GLU A 103 -13.02 12.81 0.87
C GLU A 103 -12.03 11.64 0.83
N VAL A 104 -11.03 11.62 1.72
CA VAL A 104 -10.11 10.49 1.84
C VAL A 104 -10.63 9.36 2.72
N GLY A 105 -11.87 9.45 3.23
CA GLY A 105 -12.53 8.40 4.01
C GLY A 105 -12.25 8.42 5.51
N CYS A 106 -11.61 9.46 6.05
CA CYS A 106 -11.44 9.60 7.50
C CYS A 106 -12.75 10.02 8.17
N SER A 107 -13.09 9.38 9.28
CA SER A 107 -14.33 9.65 10.03
C SER A 107 -14.19 10.77 11.08
N SER A 108 -12.97 11.20 11.38
CA SER A 108 -12.68 12.22 12.39
C SER A 108 -11.57 13.14 11.94
N LEU A 109 -11.85 14.45 12.00
CA LEU A 109 -10.88 15.50 11.70
C LEU A 109 -9.69 15.50 12.69
N GLY A 110 -9.94 15.13 13.95
CA GLY A 110 -8.89 15.06 14.98
C GLY A 110 -7.89 13.96 14.67
N THR A 111 -8.37 12.73 14.43
CA THR A 111 -7.51 11.59 14.06
C THR A 111 -6.76 11.86 12.76
N PHE A 112 -7.44 12.42 11.77
CA PHE A 112 -6.82 12.84 10.51
C PHE A 112 -5.69 13.86 10.74
N SER A 113 -5.96 14.92 11.50
CA SER A 113 -4.98 15.99 11.72
C SER A 113 -3.74 15.50 12.46
N THR A 114 -3.91 14.64 13.47
CA THR A 114 -2.79 14.01 14.19
C THR A 114 -1.96 13.14 13.25
N ARG A 115 -2.59 12.20 12.53
CA ARG A 115 -1.88 11.31 11.59
C ARG A 115 -1.22 12.06 10.45
N PHE A 116 -1.88 13.09 9.92
CA PHE A 116 -1.31 13.96 8.90
C PHE A 116 -0.03 14.62 9.43
N THR A 117 -0.09 15.20 10.63
CA THR A 117 1.08 15.89 11.22
C THR A 117 2.22 14.93 11.53
N GLU A 118 1.93 13.73 12.04
CA GLU A 118 2.93 12.68 12.28
C GLU A 118 3.66 12.26 11.00
N LEU A 119 2.94 12.09 9.89
CA LEU A 119 3.50 11.59 8.63
C LEU A 119 4.12 12.70 7.77
N VAL A 120 3.60 13.92 7.83
CA VAL A 120 4.01 15.04 6.94
C VAL A 120 4.92 16.04 7.67
N GLY A 121 4.93 16.04 9.00
CA GLY A 121 5.74 16.93 9.84
C GLY A 121 5.10 18.30 10.11
N VAL A 122 4.01 18.66 9.43
CA VAL A 122 3.25 19.90 9.66
C VAL A 122 1.74 19.67 9.64
N PRO A 123 0.93 20.48 10.34
CA PRO A 123 -0.53 20.35 10.30
C PRO A 123 -1.12 20.59 8.90
N PRO A 124 -2.26 19.96 8.56
CA PRO A 124 -2.84 20.05 7.22
C PRO A 124 -3.23 21.48 6.80
N SER A 125 -3.65 22.32 7.75
CA SER A 125 -3.95 23.74 7.50
C SER A 125 -2.69 24.56 7.15
N VAL A 126 -1.56 24.23 7.78
CA VAL A 126 -0.26 24.85 7.49
C VAL A 126 0.24 24.37 6.12
N TYR A 127 0.13 23.06 5.86
CA TYR A 127 0.49 22.45 4.57
C TYR A 127 -0.25 23.12 3.41
N ARG A 128 -1.58 23.27 3.50
CA ARG A 128 -2.41 23.96 2.50
C ARG A 128 -1.96 25.41 2.27
N ARG A 129 -1.75 26.17 3.35
CA ARG A 129 -1.33 27.58 3.23
C ARG A 129 0.03 27.73 2.55
N GLN A 130 0.96 26.79 2.80
CA GLN A 130 2.26 26.77 2.13
C GLN A 130 2.12 26.46 0.64
N THR A 131 1.22 25.54 0.27
CA THR A 131 0.98 25.20 -1.15
C THR A 131 0.28 26.32 -1.90
N ASP A 132 -0.68 27.00 -1.26
CA ASP A 132 -1.36 28.18 -1.85
C ASP A 132 -0.35 29.30 -2.15
N ARG A 133 0.60 29.54 -1.23
CA ARG A 133 1.68 30.52 -1.43
C ARG A 133 2.65 30.10 -2.54
N ALA A 134 3.02 28.81 -2.60
CA ALA A 134 3.92 28.30 -3.64
C ALA A 134 3.30 28.37 -5.04
N MET A 135 1.97 28.25 -5.14
CA MET A 135 1.21 28.36 -6.40
C MET A 135 0.67 29.77 -6.66
N ALA A 136 0.94 30.76 -5.79
CA ALA A 136 0.47 32.13 -5.96
C ALA A 136 1.02 32.74 -7.25
N GLY A 137 0.13 33.13 -8.16
CA GLY A 137 0.46 33.68 -9.48
C GLY A 137 0.33 32.68 -10.64
N ILE A 138 0.10 31.39 -10.37
CA ILE A 138 -0.17 30.39 -11.40
C ILE A 138 -1.69 30.21 -11.53
N PRO A 139 -2.29 30.45 -12.72
CA PRO A 139 -3.71 30.20 -12.93
C PRO A 139 -4.10 28.75 -12.59
N PRO A 140 -5.30 28.49 -12.02
CA PRO A 140 -5.71 27.15 -11.58
C PRO A 140 -5.65 26.08 -12.68
N CYS A 141 -5.87 26.49 -13.94
CA CYS A 141 -5.76 25.60 -15.10
C CYS A 141 -4.31 25.16 -15.36
N VAL A 142 -3.33 26.03 -15.14
CA VAL A 142 -1.90 25.76 -15.31
C VAL A 142 -1.39 24.90 -14.15
N ALA A 143 -1.79 25.20 -12.92
CA ALA A 143 -1.48 24.36 -11.76
C ALA A 143 -2.02 22.92 -11.95
N LYS A 144 -3.22 22.76 -12.52
CA LYS A 144 -3.80 21.46 -12.89
C LYS A 144 -3.05 20.74 -14.01
N GLN A 145 -2.32 21.44 -14.88
CA GLN A 145 -1.49 20.80 -15.92
C GLN A 145 -0.13 20.37 -15.37
N VAL A 146 0.51 21.21 -14.55
CA VAL A 146 1.88 20.99 -14.04
C VAL A 146 1.90 19.95 -12.91
N THR A 147 0.85 19.88 -12.09
CA THR A 147 0.76 18.91 -10.97
C THR A 147 0.15 17.56 -11.36
N LYS A 148 -0.26 17.38 -12.64
CA LYS A 148 -0.72 16.07 -13.12
C LYS A 148 0.44 15.07 -13.02
N PRO A 149 0.25 13.91 -12.36
CA PRO A 149 1.24 12.85 -12.39
C PRO A 149 1.53 12.51 -13.84
N ILE A 150 2.80 12.61 -14.25
CA ILE A 150 3.22 12.13 -15.56
C ILE A 150 2.95 10.62 -15.55
N ARG A 151 1.98 10.18 -16.36
CA ARG A 151 1.70 8.76 -16.54
C ARG A 151 2.97 8.16 -17.14
N ASN A 152 3.67 7.35 -16.34
CA ASN A 152 4.89 6.68 -16.79
C ASN A 152 4.52 5.91 -18.06
N ARG A 153 5.08 6.34 -19.19
CA ARG A 153 4.86 5.74 -20.51
C ARG A 153 5.16 4.25 -20.36
N GLU A 154 4.20 3.41 -20.72
CA GLU A 154 4.29 1.96 -20.61
C GLU A 154 5.69 1.46 -21.02
N VAL A 155 6.28 0.61 -20.17
CA VAL A 155 7.56 -0.04 -20.46
C VAL A 155 7.40 -0.75 -21.80
N ARG A 156 8.06 -0.23 -22.82
CA ARG A 156 8.11 -0.86 -24.14
C ARG A 156 8.90 -2.15 -23.98
N VAL A 157 8.21 -3.28 -23.90
CA VAL A 157 8.84 -4.60 -23.92
C VAL A 157 9.50 -4.73 -25.30
N PRO A 158 10.81 -5.02 -25.39
CA PRO A 158 11.41 -5.32 -26.67
C PRO A 158 10.82 -6.63 -27.20
N GLU A 159 10.24 -6.58 -28.39
CA GLU A 159 9.80 -7.75 -29.15
C GLU A 159 10.98 -8.74 -29.30
N PRO A 160 10.82 -10.03 -28.98
CA PRO A 160 11.86 -11.01 -29.26
C PRO A 160 11.98 -11.19 -30.77
N GLY A 161 13.09 -10.70 -31.34
CA GLY A 161 13.40 -10.90 -32.75
C GLY A 161 13.48 -12.39 -33.08
N LEU A 162 12.62 -12.84 -33.99
CA LEU A 162 12.78 -14.13 -34.66
C LEU A 162 14.08 -14.09 -35.47
N ALA A 163 14.95 -15.06 -35.21
CA ALA A 163 15.97 -15.56 -36.13
C ALA A 163 15.74 -17.07 -36.31
#